data_AF-A0A382WVH8-F1
#
_entry.id   AF-A0A382WVH8-F1
#
_cell.length_a   1.000
_cell.length_b   1.000
_cell.length_c   1.000
_cell.angle_alpha   90.00
_cell.angle_beta   90.00
_cell.angle_gamma   90.00
#
_symmetry.space_group_name_H-M   'P 1'
#
loop_
_entity.id
_entity.type
_entity.pdbx_description
1 polymer ?
#
loop_
_entity_poly.entity_id
_entity_poly.type
_entity_poly.pdbx_seq_one_letter_code
_entity_poly.pdbx_strand_id
1 'polypeptide(L)'
;MNKEILLVAEAVSNEKQVPREKIFEALEFAIASATKKKNEGEIEVRVSIDRTSGDFDTFRRWLVIPDDQEQENPFAEITISAA
;
A
#
# COMPACT_ATOMS: atom_id res chain seq x y z
N MET A 1 -6.96 13.06 11.43
CA MET A 1 -6.91 12.37 12.74
C MET A 1 -7.96 11.28 12.77
N ASN A 2 -7.62 10.14 12.18
CA ASN A 2 -8.43 8.93 12.23
C ASN A 2 -7.88 8.00 13.33
N LYS A 3 -8.33 8.19 14.57
CA LYS A 3 -7.83 7.43 15.74
C LYS A 3 -8.32 5.97 15.78
N GLU A 4 -9.28 5.60 14.93
CA GLU A 4 -9.85 4.24 14.93
C GLU A 4 -8.80 3.19 14.52
N ILE A 5 -7.99 3.50 13.50
CA ILE A 5 -6.92 2.60 13.04
C ILE A 5 -5.90 2.33 14.16
N LEU A 6 -5.53 3.36 14.92
CA LEU A 6 -4.58 3.23 16.01
C LEU A 6 -5.14 2.35 17.16
N LEU A 7 -6.41 2.53 17.49
CA LEU A 7 -7.10 1.73 18.51
C LEU A 7 -7.21 0.25 18.10
N VAL A 8 -7.55 -0.02 16.84
CA VAL A 8 -7.61 -1.39 16.31
C VAL A 8 -6.22 -2.02 16.32
N ALA A 9 -5.19 -1.29 15.86
CA ALA A 9 -3.81 -1.79 15.86
C ALA A 9 -3.32 -2.12 17.28
N GLU A 10 -3.65 -1.29 18.27
CA GLU A 10 -3.30 -1.53 19.67
C GLU A 10 -4.04 -2.73 20.27
N ALA A 11 -5.34 -2.85 20.03
CA ALA A 11 -6.14 -3.97 20.50
C ALA A 11 -5.63 -5.31 19.94
N VAL A 12 -5.39 -5.37 18.63
CA VAL A 12 -4.89 -6.58 17.96
C VAL A 12 -3.45 -6.92 18.38
N SER A 13 -2.62 -5.90 18.62
CA SER A 13 -1.24 -6.08 19.10
C SER A 13 -1.22 -6.75 20.47
N ASN A 14 -2.09 -6.29 21.38
CA ASN A 14 -2.21 -6.83 22.72
C ASN A 14 -2.81 -8.25 22.72
N GLU A 15 -3.80 -8.52 21.85
CA GLU A 15 -4.45 -9.83 21.77
C GLU A 15 -3.55 -10.91 21.16
N LYS A 16 -2.85 -10.59 20.06
CA LYS A 16 -2.02 -11.56 19.32
C LYS A 16 -0.55 -11.56 19.75
N GLN A 17 -0.15 -10.67 20.67
CA GLN A 17 1.26 -10.44 21.06
C GLN A 17 2.17 -10.16 19.86
N VAL A 18 1.63 -9.46 18.85
CA VAL A 18 2.35 -9.12 17.62
C VAL A 18 2.76 -7.64 17.70
N PRO A 19 3.98 -7.26 17.27
CA PRO A 19 4.38 -5.87 17.21
C PRO A 19 3.41 -5.03 16.37
N ARG A 20 3.08 -3.82 16.84
CA ARG A 20 2.19 -2.88 16.12
C ARG A 20 2.61 -2.67 14.67
N GLU A 21 3.92 -2.63 14.41
CA GLU A 21 4.49 -2.52 13.06
C GLU A 21 3.99 -3.61 12.10
N LYS A 22 3.96 -4.87 12.53
CA LYS A 22 3.47 -5.98 11.71
C LYS A 22 1.97 -5.88 11.43
N ILE A 23 1.21 -5.28 12.35
CA ILE A 23 -0.22 -5.03 12.16
C ILE A 23 -0.44 -3.89 11.17
N PHE A 24 0.33 -2.81 11.26
CA PHE A 24 0.28 -1.74 10.27
C PHE A 24 0.66 -2.25 8.88
N GLU A 25 1.72 -3.05 8.74
CA GLU A 25 2.07 -3.70 7.46
C GLU A 25 0.92 -4.54 6.89
N ALA A 26 0.24 -5.32 7.75
CA ALA A 26 -0.90 -6.13 7.33
C ALA A 26 -2.11 -5.29 6.92
N LEU A 27 -2.39 -4.19 7.64
CA LEU A 27 -3.46 -3.24 7.31
C LEU A 27 -3.16 -2.51 6.00
N GLU A 28 -1.93 -2.03 5.82
CA GLU A 28 -1.46 -1.40 4.58
C GLU A 28 -1.63 -2.35 3.40
N PHE A 29 -1.22 -3.61 3.55
CA PHE A 29 -1.39 -4.63 2.52
C PHE A 29 -2.86 -4.91 2.21
N ALA A 30 -3.72 -5.01 3.22
CA ALA A 30 -5.15 -5.24 3.05
C ALA A 30 -5.82 -4.08 2.28
N ILE A 31 -5.54 -2.82 2.65
CA ILE A 31 -6.08 -1.64 1.99
C ILE A 31 -5.52 -1.51 0.56
N ALA A 32 -4.22 -1.78 0.36
CA ALA A 32 -3.61 -1.79 -0.97
C ALA A 32 -4.26 -2.83 -1.88
N SER A 33 -4.49 -4.05 -1.38
CA SER A 33 -5.17 -5.13 -2.11
C SER A 33 -6.62 -4.76 -2.46
N ALA A 34 -7.35 -4.16 -1.51
CA ALA A 34 -8.72 -3.69 -1.76
C ALA A 34 -8.76 -2.59 -2.83
N THR A 35 -7.79 -1.67 -2.80
CA THR A 35 -7.67 -0.59 -3.79
C THR A 35 -7.29 -1.13 -5.16
N LYS A 36 -6.35 -2.09 -5.23
CA LYS A 36 -5.97 -2.78 -6.46
C LYS A 36 -7.17 -3.46 -7.12
N LYS A 37 -8.05 -4.11 -6.33
CA LYS A 37 -9.28 -4.75 -6.83
C LYS A 37 -10.35 -3.77 -7.30
N LYS A 38 -10.35 -2.53 -6.77
CA LYS A 38 -11.34 -1.51 -7.12
C LYS A 38 -11.04 -0.83 -8.46
N ASN A 39 -9.77 -0.79 -8.85
CA ASN A 39 -9.34 -0.14 -10.07
C ASN A 39 -9.31 -1.15 -11.24
N GLU A 40 -9.53 -0.64 -12.44
CA GLU A 40 -9.39 -1.43 -13.67
C GLU A 40 -7.90 -1.61 -14.01
N GLY A 41 -7.49 -2.86 -14.23
CA GLY A 41 -6.10 -3.22 -14.53
C GLY A 41 -5.27 -3.58 -13.28
N GLU A 42 -4.19 -4.33 -13.49
CA GLU A 42 -3.29 -4.73 -12.42
C GLU A 42 -2.36 -3.59 -12.01
N ILE A 43 -2.91 -2.59 -11.32
CA ILE A 43 -2.11 -1.49 -10.77
C ILE A 43 -1.31 -1.92 -9.54
N GLU A 44 -0.17 -1.28 -9.33
CA GLU A 44 0.61 -1.45 -8.11
C GLU A 44 0.30 -0.31 -7.13
N VAL A 45 -0.11 -0.67 -5.92
CA VAL A 45 -0.56 0.28 -4.88
C VAL A 45 0.24 0.08 -3.62
N ARG A 46 0.64 1.18 -2.99
CA ARG A 46 1.25 1.21 -1.66
C ARG A 46 0.41 2.11 -0.77
N VAL A 47 0.06 1.62 0.39
CA VAL A 47 -0.57 2.42 1.44
C VAL A 47 0.49 2.69 2.51
N SER A 48 0.47 3.89 3.08
CA SER A 48 1.32 4.29 4.19
C SER A 48 0.44 4.82 5.30
N ILE A 49 0.48 4.20 6.48
CA ILE A 49 -0.28 4.64 7.65
C ILE A 49 0.65 5.44 8.57
N ASP A 50 0.26 6.67 8.90
CA ASP A 50 0.92 7.46 9.93
C ASP A 50 0.56 6.91 11.31
N ARG A 51 1.58 6.39 12.00
CA ARG A 51 1.47 5.77 13.33
C ARG A 51 1.11 6.76 14.45
N THR A 52 1.18 8.06 14.18
CA THR A 52 0.92 9.14 15.15
C THR A 52 -0.47 9.73 14.95
N SER A 53 -0.83 10.08 13.72
CA SER A 53 -2.13 10.69 13.40
C SER A 53 -3.23 9.67 13.14
N GLY A 54 -2.86 8.45 12.74
CA GLY A 54 -3.77 7.40 12.29
C GLY A 54 -4.32 7.62 10.88
N ASP A 55 -3.89 8.70 10.21
CA ASP A 55 -4.25 8.97 8.83
C ASP A 55 -3.42 8.07 7.89
N PHE A 56 -3.97 7.75 6.72
CA PHE A 56 -3.30 6.90 5.74
C PHE A 56 -3.35 7.54 4.36
N ASP A 57 -2.24 7.39 3.64
CA ASP A 57 -2.12 7.84 2.27
C ASP A 57 -1.98 6.65 1.34
N THR A 58 -2.64 6.72 0.19
CA THR A 58 -2.60 5.68 -0.84
C THR A 58 -1.87 6.20 -2.06
N PHE A 59 -0.81 5.50 -2.44
CA PHE A 59 0.05 5.84 -3.55
C PHE A 59 -0.04 4.76 -4.63
N ARG A 60 -0.10 5.19 -5.89
CA ARG A 60 0.15 4.29 -7.02
C ARG A 60 1.65 4.27 -7.29
N ARG A 61 2.18 3.09 -7.58
CA ARG A 61 3.58 2.90 -7.95
C ARG A 61 3.66 2.35 -9.37
N TRP A 62 4.76 2.67 -10.02
CA TRP A 62 5.14 2.07 -11.28
C TRP A 62 6.53 1.46 -11.11
N LEU A 63 6.72 0.29 -11.70
CA LEU A 63 8.01 -0.32 -11.94
C LEU A 63 8.64 0.40 -13.13
N VAL A 64 9.79 1.03 -12.90
CA VAL A 64 10.54 1.67 -13.97
C VAL A 64 11.29 0.58 -14.74
N ILE A 65 11.03 0.48 -16.04
CA ILE A 65 11.68 -0.49 -16.94
C ILE A 65 12.56 0.23 -17.98
N PRO A 66 13.63 -0.41 -18.48
CA PRO A 66 14.41 0.10 -19.60
C PRO A 66 13.56 0.37 -20.85
N ASP A 67 13.94 1.37 -21.65
CA ASP A 67 13.21 1.75 -22.87
C ASP A 67 13.22 0.66 -23.96
N ASP A 68 14.20 -0.26 -23.90
CA ASP A 68 14.35 -1.40 -24.82
C ASP A 68 13.63 -2.67 -24.34
N GLN A 69 13.00 -2.63 -23.17
CA GLN A 69 12.18 -3.72 -22.64
C GLN A 69 10.70 -3.49 -22.98
N GLU A 70 10.00 -4.55 -23.40
CA GLU A 70 8.56 -4.50 -23.64
C GLU A 70 7.79 -4.33 -22.32
N GLN A 71 6.78 -3.44 -22.32
CA GLN A 71 5.88 -3.26 -21.19
C GLN A 71 4.90 -4.44 -21.11
N GLU A 72 5.11 -5.33 -20.15
CA GLU A 72 4.20 -6.46 -19.90
C GLU A 72 2.94 -5.99 -19.16
N ASN A 73 3.06 -4.98 -18.30
CA ASN A 73 1.94 -4.40 -17.56
C ASN A 73 1.91 -2.87 -17.66
N PRO A 74 1.21 -2.31 -18.66
CA PRO A 74 1.08 -0.86 -18.84
C PRO A 74 0.44 -0.13 -17.64
N PHE A 75 -0.26 -0.84 -16.76
CA PHE A 75 -0.89 -0.27 -15.57
C PHE A 75 0.05 -0.18 -14.36
N ALA A 76 1.15 -0.92 -14.37
CA ALA A 76 2.13 -0.94 -13.28
C ALA A 76 3.56 -0.69 -13.74
N GLU A 77 3.82 -0.46 -15.03
CA GLU A 77 5.16 -0.24 -15.58
C GLU A 77 5.24 1.10 -16.30
N ILE A 78 6.41 1.73 -16.24
CA ILE A 78 6.73 2.97 -16.95
C ILE A 78 8.16 2.88 -17.50
N THR A 79 8.38 3.36 -18.71
CA THR A 79 9.73 3.41 -19.28
C THR A 79 10.57 4.49 -18.61
N ILE A 80 11.89 4.34 -18.58
CA ILE A 80 12.80 5.36 -18.00
C ILE A 80 12.57 6.73 -18.65
N SER A 81 12.38 6.75 -19.97
CA SER A 81 12.09 7.98 -20.73
C SER A 81 10.78 8.67 -20.35
N ALA A 82 9.82 7.95 -19.75
CA ALA A 82 8.50 8.46 -19.38
C ALA A 82 8.35 8.77 -17.88
N ALA A 83 9.33 8.40 -17.05
CA ALA A 83 9.36 8.65 -15.60
C ALA A 83 9.85 10.06 -15.26
#